data_AF-A0A7X7JAR7-F1
#
_entry.id   AF-A0A7X7JAR7-F1
#
_cell.length_a   1.000
_cell.length_b   1.000
_cell.length_c   1.000
_cell.angle_alpha   90.00
_cell.angle_beta   90.00
_cell.angle_gamma   90.00
#
_symmetry.space_group_name_H-M   'P 1'
#
loop_
_entity.id
_entity.type
_entity.pdbx_description
1 polymer ?
#
loop_
_entity_poly.entity_id
_entity_poly.type
_entity_poly.pdbx_seq_one_letter_code
_entity_poly.pdbx_strand_id
1 'polypeptide(L)'
;MIRTRAAFIVYGVHKDGLKDPMGAPFIDGAIVARAKAALRKEGIGLVEYGTVVASKAEAREAMSAFKKRDDVDAVILFSGTWVWAANLAAAIRDYASGGRGVVVWTHPGSQGWRPVGGLVMHGGLKEIGVPHTFVYGAADDPASLARLSASLRASAMKNRLNMATFGVFGGRGMGQTCGVADPSQWMRVFGVDLDSRDTTGLIRAAGEITAAELRGARASIQRLFSEKIPAGKVADRSIRLYLALRKIVEREGWAGYTIQSFPGLGDDYGATCFAQSLMLNDRVGVSTLSDFNTLLTVKLLGDMGDEPVYYGDLQHIDKASREVKIIGDGACPPGLAGRLGPAGFPSSSSASRAKACWRAWAAIKANSNSCSAAAPCSSPRPKPCARACSSAASRSGRTPSSGCTPTRTRSSRPGTTNTPASATARTCTTSWSHSASRPASAPSRCRGEVLGFEFWVLSSLLDIGYSIALSRVNEEIRNIWKREETAGISFLISKLSPACVKKG
;
A
#
# COMPACT_ATOMS: atom_id res chain seq x y z
N MET A 1 7.47 10.16 6.28
CA MET A 1 6.10 10.55 5.91
C MET A 1 6.11 11.67 4.88
N ILE A 2 5.42 11.43 3.76
CA ILE A 2 5.25 12.38 2.66
C ILE A 2 4.52 13.63 3.16
N ARG A 3 5.12 14.80 2.91
CA ARG A 3 4.47 16.09 3.13
C ARG A 3 3.75 16.46 1.86
N THR A 4 2.54 16.99 2.00
CA THR A 4 1.69 17.33 0.87
C THR A 4 1.52 18.82 0.76
N ARG A 5 1.59 19.35 -0.45
CA ARG A 5 1.37 20.76 -0.75
C ARG A 5 0.37 20.92 -1.88
N ALA A 6 -0.71 21.66 -1.66
CA ALA A 6 -1.81 21.78 -2.61
C ALA A 6 -2.11 23.24 -2.94
N ALA A 7 -2.43 23.51 -4.20
CA ALA A 7 -2.98 24.80 -4.60
C ALA A 7 -4.44 24.88 -4.16
N PHE A 8 -4.85 26.01 -3.57
CA PHE A 8 -6.23 26.24 -3.15
C PHE A 8 -6.83 27.35 -3.99
N ILE A 9 -7.85 27.00 -4.79
CA ILE A 9 -8.47 27.89 -5.77
C ILE A 9 -9.97 27.94 -5.49
N VAL A 10 -10.50 29.13 -5.22
CA VAL A 10 -11.95 29.34 -5.09
C VAL A 10 -12.52 29.64 -6.47
N TYR A 11 -13.67 29.05 -6.80
CA TYR A 11 -14.39 29.36 -8.03
C TYR A 11 -15.85 29.72 -7.77
N GLY A 12 -16.41 30.59 -8.62
CA GLY A 12 -17.82 31.00 -8.53
C GLY A 12 -18.11 32.32 -9.25
N VAL A 13 -19.28 32.43 -9.88
CA VAL A 13 -19.64 33.60 -10.73
C VAL A 13 -20.01 34.85 -9.94
N HIS A 14 -20.37 34.72 -8.66
CA HIS A 14 -20.74 35.87 -7.82
C HIS A 14 -19.53 36.53 -7.13
N LYS A 15 -18.35 36.46 -7.77
CA LYS A 15 -17.08 36.99 -7.25
C LYS A 15 -17.03 38.51 -7.13
N ASP A 16 -17.74 39.23 -8.01
CA ASP A 16 -17.64 40.69 -8.14
C ASP A 16 -18.61 41.44 -7.23
N GLY A 17 -18.70 41.01 -5.97
CA GLY A 17 -19.38 41.77 -4.92
C GLY A 17 -20.90 41.68 -4.92
N LEU A 18 -21.51 40.71 -5.61
CA LEU A 18 -22.93 40.44 -5.45
C LEU A 18 -23.18 40.03 -3.98
N LYS A 19 -24.06 40.78 -3.33
CA LYS A 19 -24.48 40.54 -1.96
C LYS A 19 -25.81 39.81 -1.94
N ASP A 20 -26.00 38.98 -0.92
CA ASP A 20 -27.31 38.42 -0.61
C ASP A 20 -28.26 39.51 -0.05
N PRO A 21 -29.55 39.20 0.15
CA PRO A 21 -30.51 40.18 0.68
C PRO A 21 -30.15 40.75 2.06
N MET A 22 -29.23 40.12 2.80
CA MET A 22 -28.73 40.57 4.10
C MET A 22 -27.43 41.38 3.99
N GLY A 23 -26.95 41.65 2.77
CA GLY A 23 -25.75 42.44 2.51
C GLY A 23 -24.44 41.64 2.62
N ALA A 24 -24.50 40.32 2.82
CA ALA A 24 -23.31 39.48 2.88
C ALA A 24 -22.85 39.06 1.47
N PRO A 25 -21.53 39.03 1.18
CA PRO A 25 -21.03 38.52 -0.09
C PRO A 25 -21.43 37.06 -0.32
N PHE A 26 -21.83 36.72 -1.54
CA PHE A 26 -22.21 35.34 -1.87
C PHE A 26 -21.08 34.31 -1.72
N ILE A 27 -19.83 34.74 -1.94
CA ILE A 27 -18.66 33.95 -1.56
C ILE A 27 -18.34 34.26 -0.10
N ASP A 28 -18.71 33.33 0.77
CA ASP A 28 -18.46 33.42 2.20
C ASP A 28 -16.96 33.26 2.52
N GLY A 29 -16.30 34.39 2.74
CA GLY A 29 -14.88 34.44 3.11
C GLY A 29 -14.56 33.74 4.44
N ALA A 30 -15.50 33.69 5.38
CA ALA A 30 -15.31 33.00 6.65
C ALA A 30 -15.32 31.48 6.47
N ILE A 31 -16.20 30.94 5.62
CA ILE A 31 -16.18 29.52 5.22
C ILE A 31 -14.87 29.18 4.52
N VAL A 32 -14.43 30.00 3.56
CA VAL A 32 -13.16 29.79 2.85
C VAL A 32 -11.97 29.81 3.82
N ALA A 33 -11.94 30.75 4.76
CA ALA A 33 -10.89 30.83 5.77
C ALA A 33 -10.88 29.60 6.70
N ARG A 34 -12.05 29.15 7.17
CA ARG A 34 -12.17 27.92 7.97
C ARG A 34 -11.72 26.68 7.21
N ALA A 35 -12.10 26.56 5.93
CA ALA A 35 -11.67 25.47 5.06
C ALA A 35 -10.13 25.41 4.91
N LYS A 36 -9.50 26.56 4.66
CA LYS A 36 -8.03 26.68 4.59
C LYS A 36 -7.37 26.34 5.94
N ALA A 37 -7.93 26.81 7.05
CA ALA A 37 -7.41 26.53 8.39
C ALA A 37 -7.49 25.04 8.74
N ALA A 38 -8.59 24.37 8.39
CA ALA A 38 -8.77 22.94 8.60
C ALA A 38 -7.71 22.11 7.84
N LEU A 39 -7.48 22.41 6.56
CA LEU A 39 -6.43 21.73 5.77
C LEU A 39 -5.02 21.95 6.36
N ARG A 40 -4.72 23.15 6.86
CA ARG A 40 -3.43 23.43 7.53
C ARG A 40 -3.27 22.64 8.82
N LYS A 41 -4.35 22.48 9.58
CA LYS A 41 -4.37 21.67 10.81
C LYS A 41 -4.08 20.20 10.51
N GLU A 42 -4.55 19.69 9.36
CA GLU A 42 -4.20 18.36 8.83
C GLU A 42 -2.77 18.25 8.27
N GLY A 43 -1.95 19.31 8.40
CA GLY A 43 -0.56 19.32 7.95
C GLY A 43 -0.38 19.54 6.44
N ILE A 44 -1.41 19.96 5.72
CA ILE A 44 -1.34 20.27 4.29
C ILE A 44 -0.76 21.67 4.08
N GLY A 45 0.33 21.77 3.32
CA GLY A 45 0.86 23.05 2.86
C GLY A 45 -0.03 23.66 1.78
N LEU A 46 -0.53 24.88 1.97
CA LEU A 46 -1.40 25.53 0.98
C LEU A 46 -0.66 26.59 0.17
N VAL A 47 -0.87 26.57 -1.16
CA VAL A 47 -0.53 27.66 -2.07
C VAL A 47 -1.84 28.30 -2.52
N GLU A 48 -2.16 29.47 -1.99
CA GLU A 48 -3.43 30.13 -2.28
C GLU A 48 -3.36 30.87 -3.62
N TYR A 49 -4.37 30.68 -4.46
CA TYR A 49 -4.55 31.49 -5.66
C TYR A 49 -5.46 32.68 -5.33
N GLY A 50 -4.95 33.90 -5.53
CA GLY A 50 -5.61 35.13 -5.05
C GLY A 50 -6.90 35.48 -5.79
N THR A 51 -7.02 35.07 -7.06
CA THR A 51 -8.19 35.38 -7.89
C THR A 51 -9.27 34.31 -7.75
N VAL A 52 -10.49 34.70 -7.41
CA VAL A 52 -11.65 33.81 -7.58
C VAL A 52 -11.90 33.60 -9.07
N VAL A 53 -11.95 32.35 -9.49
CA VAL A 53 -12.10 31.95 -10.90
C VAL A 53 -13.57 31.89 -11.30
N ALA A 54 -13.96 32.62 -12.35
CA ALA A 54 -15.32 32.59 -12.90
C ALA A 54 -15.37 32.55 -14.45
N SER A 55 -14.29 32.96 -15.12
CA SER A 55 -14.19 33.07 -16.57
C SER A 55 -13.19 32.08 -17.18
N LYS A 56 -13.25 31.92 -18.51
CA LYS A 56 -12.29 31.09 -19.27
C LYS A 56 -10.85 31.58 -19.15
N ALA A 57 -10.64 32.89 -19.15
CA ALA A 57 -9.32 33.50 -19.06
C ALA A 57 -8.69 33.22 -17.69
N GLU A 58 -9.43 33.49 -16.61
CA GLU A 58 -8.98 33.23 -15.24
C GLU A 58 -8.74 31.73 -15.00
N ALA A 59 -9.60 30.86 -15.51
CA ALA A 59 -9.41 29.42 -15.36
C ALA A 59 -8.11 28.95 -16.06
N ARG A 60 -7.84 29.47 -17.27
CA ARG A 60 -6.59 29.18 -17.99
C ARG A 60 -5.38 29.67 -17.21
N GLU A 61 -5.41 30.89 -16.70
CA GLU A 61 -4.33 31.48 -15.94
C GLU A 61 -4.05 30.70 -14.64
N ALA A 62 -5.11 30.43 -13.87
CA ALA A 62 -5.03 29.71 -12.61
C ALA A 62 -4.42 28.31 -12.79
N MET A 63 -4.92 27.54 -13.76
CA MET A 63 -4.40 26.21 -14.04
C MET A 63 -2.95 26.25 -14.57
N SER A 64 -2.62 27.23 -15.43
CA SER A 64 -1.27 27.38 -15.98
C SER A 64 -0.24 27.72 -14.90
N ALA A 65 -0.62 28.52 -13.90
CA ALA A 65 0.24 28.89 -12.78
C ALA A 65 0.73 27.69 -11.95
N PHE A 66 -0.04 26.58 -11.94
CA PHE A 66 0.30 25.37 -11.18
C PHE A 66 0.70 24.18 -12.06
N LYS A 67 0.41 24.20 -13.38
CA LYS A 67 0.65 23.06 -14.29
C LYS A 67 2.12 22.64 -14.42
N LYS A 68 3.08 23.52 -14.13
CA LYS A 68 4.53 23.23 -14.18
C LYS A 68 5.23 23.31 -12.82
N ARG A 69 4.47 23.37 -11.72
CA ARG A 69 5.03 23.50 -10.38
C ARG A 69 5.20 22.15 -9.72
N ASP A 70 6.42 21.65 -9.62
CA ASP A 70 6.69 20.34 -9.03
C ASP A 70 6.62 20.35 -7.49
N ASP A 71 6.55 21.55 -6.88
CA ASP A 71 6.29 21.71 -5.44
C ASP A 71 4.80 21.70 -5.08
N VAL A 72 3.89 21.54 -6.05
CA VAL A 72 2.43 21.49 -5.84
C VAL A 72 1.89 20.16 -6.33
N ASP A 73 1.35 19.39 -5.38
CA ASP A 73 0.95 18.01 -5.61
C ASP A 73 -0.41 17.88 -6.31
N ALA A 74 -1.32 18.78 -5.99
CA ALA A 74 -2.69 18.80 -6.48
C ALA A 74 -3.28 20.21 -6.43
N VAL A 75 -4.36 20.41 -7.18
CA VAL A 75 -5.23 21.59 -7.09
C VAL A 75 -6.52 21.21 -6.37
N ILE A 76 -6.87 21.98 -5.35
CA ILE A 76 -8.17 21.99 -4.68
C ILE A 76 -9.00 23.11 -5.30
N LEU A 77 -10.05 22.72 -6.02
CA LEU A 77 -11.10 23.58 -6.53
C LEU A 77 -12.21 23.67 -5.49
N PHE A 78 -12.22 24.75 -4.73
CA PHE A 78 -13.23 25.02 -3.72
C PHE A 78 -14.43 25.73 -4.34
N SER A 79 -15.60 25.10 -4.32
CA SER A 79 -16.85 25.71 -4.80
C SER A 79 -17.24 26.85 -3.86
N GLY A 80 -17.22 28.09 -4.36
CA GLY A 80 -17.69 29.27 -3.65
C GLY A 80 -19.19 29.51 -3.84
N THR A 81 -19.65 29.40 -5.08
CA THR A 81 -21.04 29.62 -5.53
C THR A 81 -21.35 28.81 -6.80
N TRP A 82 -22.48 29.07 -7.47
CA TRP A 82 -22.73 28.65 -8.85
C TRP A 82 -21.54 28.99 -9.76
N VAL A 83 -21.37 28.17 -10.80
CA VAL A 83 -20.34 28.34 -11.82
C VAL A 83 -20.87 27.99 -13.19
N TRP A 84 -20.42 28.72 -14.21
CA TRP A 84 -20.52 28.28 -15.60
C TRP A 84 -19.44 27.23 -15.85
N ALA A 85 -19.77 25.94 -15.70
CA ALA A 85 -18.78 24.86 -15.78
C ALA A 85 -17.95 24.86 -17.07
N ALA A 86 -18.57 25.28 -18.18
CA ALA A 86 -17.93 25.46 -19.49
C ALA A 86 -16.75 26.45 -19.48
N ASN A 87 -16.66 27.33 -18.47
CA ASN A 87 -15.55 28.26 -18.33
C ASN A 87 -14.30 27.60 -17.74
N LEU A 88 -14.46 26.57 -16.91
CA LEU A 88 -13.35 25.94 -16.19
C LEU A 88 -12.92 24.60 -16.82
N ALA A 89 -13.87 23.86 -17.40
CA ALA A 89 -13.68 22.46 -17.81
C ALA A 89 -12.43 22.23 -18.70
N ALA A 90 -12.23 23.06 -19.72
CA ALA A 90 -11.10 22.91 -20.64
C ALA A 90 -9.73 23.14 -19.96
N ALA A 91 -9.66 24.11 -19.05
CA ALA A 91 -8.42 24.42 -18.32
C ALA A 91 -8.09 23.32 -17.30
N ILE A 92 -9.11 22.83 -16.57
CA ILE A 92 -8.92 21.73 -15.60
C ILE A 92 -8.47 20.45 -16.33
N ARG A 93 -9.10 20.12 -17.47
CA ARG A 93 -8.68 18.99 -18.30
C ARG A 93 -7.22 19.12 -18.77
N ASP A 94 -6.82 20.31 -19.21
CA ASP A 94 -5.44 20.57 -19.64
C ASP A 94 -4.42 20.48 -18.48
N TYR A 95 -4.81 20.89 -17.27
CA TYR A 95 -4.00 20.69 -16.06
C TYR A 95 -3.87 19.19 -15.71
N ALA A 96 -5.00 18.48 -15.69
CA ALA A 96 -5.06 17.07 -15.32
C ALA A 96 -4.39 16.13 -16.34
N SER A 97 -4.27 16.53 -17.62
CA SER A 97 -3.63 15.72 -18.66
C SER A 97 -2.14 15.44 -18.38
N GLY A 98 -1.48 16.28 -17.57
CA GLY A 98 -0.13 16.03 -17.05
C GLY A 98 -0.07 15.04 -15.89
N GLY A 99 -1.18 14.36 -15.56
CA GLY A 99 -1.27 13.39 -14.47
C GLY A 99 -1.43 13.99 -13.07
N ARG A 100 -1.53 15.32 -12.96
CA ARG A 100 -1.63 16.06 -11.68
C ARG A 100 -2.99 15.88 -11.01
N GLY A 101 -2.99 15.87 -9.67
CA GLY A 101 -4.20 15.65 -8.88
C GLY A 101 -5.18 16.83 -8.93
N VAL A 102 -6.47 16.53 -9.05
CA VAL A 102 -7.58 17.50 -8.96
C VAL A 102 -8.54 17.05 -7.87
N VAL A 103 -8.88 17.97 -6.98
CA VAL A 103 -9.88 17.78 -5.93
C VAL A 103 -10.95 18.86 -6.09
N VAL A 104 -12.21 18.46 -6.20
CA VAL A 104 -13.36 19.38 -6.16
C VAL A 104 -13.97 19.29 -4.76
N TRP A 105 -13.87 20.36 -3.98
CA TRP A 105 -14.40 20.43 -2.63
C TRP A 105 -15.59 21.38 -2.56
N THR A 106 -16.73 20.87 -2.09
CA THR A 106 -17.96 21.62 -1.93
C THR A 106 -18.39 21.61 -0.46
N HIS A 107 -18.35 22.78 0.17
CA HIS A 107 -18.84 22.95 1.54
C HIS A 107 -20.38 23.03 1.56
N PRO A 108 -21.08 22.38 2.50
CA PRO A 108 -22.53 22.52 2.66
C PRO A 108 -22.98 23.97 2.89
N GLY A 109 -24.22 24.26 2.48
CA GLY A 109 -24.87 25.58 2.58
C GLY A 109 -25.38 26.07 1.22
N SER A 110 -26.60 26.62 1.18
CA SER A 110 -27.28 27.00 -0.08
C SER A 110 -26.86 28.35 -0.65
N GLN A 111 -26.12 29.16 0.10
CA GLN A 111 -25.74 30.52 -0.29
C GLN A 111 -25.04 30.51 -1.65
N GLY A 112 -25.56 31.31 -2.57
CA GLY A 112 -25.04 31.47 -3.92
C GLY A 112 -25.07 30.20 -4.76
N TRP A 113 -25.89 29.20 -4.43
CA TRP A 113 -26.00 27.93 -5.15
C TRP A 113 -24.69 27.12 -5.16
N ARG A 114 -23.86 27.27 -4.12
CA ARG A 114 -22.57 26.59 -3.96
C ARG A 114 -22.62 25.06 -4.15
N PRO A 115 -23.60 24.32 -3.60
CA PRO A 115 -23.69 22.87 -3.80
C PRO A 115 -23.87 22.52 -5.28
N VAL A 116 -24.72 23.27 -5.97
CA VAL A 116 -25.00 23.06 -7.38
C VAL A 116 -23.77 23.41 -8.24
N GLY A 117 -23.04 24.48 -7.90
CA GLY A 117 -21.75 24.80 -8.52
C GLY A 117 -20.68 23.70 -8.34
N GLY A 118 -20.69 23.03 -7.18
CA GLY A 118 -19.87 21.84 -6.92
C GLY A 118 -20.26 20.64 -7.80
N LEU A 119 -21.55 20.32 -7.79
CA LEU A 119 -22.10 19.15 -8.47
C LEU A 119 -22.05 19.27 -10.00
N VAL A 120 -22.29 20.45 -10.56
CA VAL A 120 -22.20 20.67 -12.02
C VAL A 120 -20.75 20.54 -12.51
N MET A 121 -19.77 21.00 -11.72
CA MET A 121 -18.36 20.77 -12.03
C MET A 121 -18.00 19.30 -11.94
N HIS A 122 -18.42 18.62 -10.87
CA HIS A 122 -18.19 17.19 -10.71
C HIS A 122 -18.76 16.37 -11.87
N GLY A 123 -20.02 16.62 -12.24
CA GLY A 123 -20.70 15.98 -13.36
C GLY A 123 -19.99 16.25 -14.68
N GLY A 124 -19.69 17.51 -14.98
CA GLY A 124 -18.99 17.89 -16.21
C GLY A 124 -17.60 17.27 -16.34
N LEU A 125 -16.82 17.21 -15.25
CA LEU A 125 -15.51 16.56 -15.26
C LEU A 125 -15.61 15.04 -15.46
N LYS A 126 -16.65 14.39 -14.92
CA LYS A 126 -16.93 12.96 -15.17
C LYS A 126 -17.24 12.70 -16.64
N GLU A 127 -18.09 13.52 -17.27
CA GLU A 127 -18.47 13.37 -18.68
C GLU A 127 -17.28 13.44 -19.63
N ILE A 128 -16.30 14.31 -19.35
CA ILE A 128 -15.09 14.46 -20.18
C ILE A 128 -13.92 13.57 -19.73
N GLY A 129 -14.14 12.68 -18.76
CA GLY A 129 -13.13 11.71 -18.30
C GLY A 129 -11.94 12.30 -17.54
N VAL A 130 -12.10 13.44 -16.85
CA VAL A 130 -11.03 14.00 -16.01
C VAL A 130 -11.01 13.29 -14.66
N PRO A 131 -9.93 12.57 -14.28
CA PRO A 131 -9.81 11.97 -12.95
C PRO A 131 -9.76 13.05 -11.88
N HIS A 132 -10.63 12.95 -10.87
CA HIS A 132 -10.66 13.89 -9.76
C HIS A 132 -11.35 13.27 -8.54
N THR A 133 -10.97 13.71 -7.35
CA THR A 133 -11.71 13.42 -6.12
C THR A 133 -12.79 14.48 -5.95
N PHE A 134 -14.03 14.06 -5.70
CA PHE A 134 -15.11 14.96 -5.27
C PHE A 134 -15.41 14.78 -3.79
N VAL A 135 -15.39 15.86 -3.02
CA VAL A 135 -15.74 15.87 -1.60
C VAL A 135 -16.86 16.88 -1.37
N TYR A 136 -17.98 16.39 -0.81
CA TYR A 136 -19.07 17.22 -0.32
C TYR A 136 -19.12 17.11 1.20
N GLY A 137 -18.72 18.16 1.90
CA GLY A 137 -18.66 18.14 3.36
C GLY A 137 -18.01 19.38 3.94
N ALA A 138 -18.31 19.63 5.22
CA ALA A 138 -17.91 20.84 5.93
C ALA A 138 -16.44 20.77 6.39
N ALA A 139 -15.86 21.92 6.72
CA ALA A 139 -14.47 22.00 7.18
C ALA A 139 -14.24 21.40 8.58
N ASP A 140 -15.30 21.14 9.32
CA ASP A 140 -15.31 20.50 10.64
C ASP A 140 -15.75 19.03 10.59
N ASP A 141 -16.07 18.49 9.41
CA ASP A 141 -16.39 17.07 9.21
C ASP A 141 -15.09 16.24 9.09
N PRO A 142 -14.74 15.40 10.09
CA PRO A 142 -13.52 14.62 10.06
C PRO A 142 -13.46 13.62 8.89
N ALA A 143 -14.60 13.09 8.45
CA ALA A 143 -14.63 12.11 7.36
C ALA A 143 -14.28 12.77 6.02
N SER A 144 -14.80 13.98 5.78
CA SER A 144 -14.47 14.78 4.60
C SER A 144 -13.01 15.22 4.59
N LEU A 145 -12.49 15.68 5.74
CA LEU A 145 -11.07 16.03 5.86
C LEU A 145 -10.15 14.82 5.65
N ALA A 146 -10.49 13.66 6.20
CA ALA A 146 -9.72 12.43 5.98
C ALA A 146 -9.68 12.05 4.49
N ARG A 147 -10.81 12.16 3.78
CA ARG A 147 -10.88 11.90 2.33
C ARG A 147 -10.05 12.90 1.52
N LEU A 148 -10.11 14.19 1.86
CA LEU A 148 -9.27 15.23 1.25
C LEU A 148 -7.79 14.91 1.48
N SER A 149 -7.38 14.69 2.72
CA SER A 149 -6.01 14.35 3.10
C SER A 149 -5.50 13.12 2.35
N ALA A 150 -6.29 12.05 2.29
CA ALA A 150 -5.94 10.83 1.57
C ALA A 150 -5.73 11.07 0.07
N SER A 151 -6.61 11.84 -0.57
CA SER A 151 -6.51 12.16 -2.01
C SER A 151 -5.30 13.04 -2.33
N LEU A 152 -5.00 14.00 -1.45
CA LEU A 152 -3.84 14.88 -1.61
C LEU A 152 -2.54 14.08 -1.40
N ARG A 153 -2.46 13.21 -0.38
CA ARG A 153 -1.31 12.31 -0.16
C ARG A 153 -1.09 11.35 -1.33
N ALA A 154 -2.16 10.80 -1.90
CA ALA A 154 -2.09 9.95 -3.08
C ALA A 154 -1.52 10.72 -4.29
N SER A 155 -1.94 11.97 -4.47
CA SER A 155 -1.40 12.84 -5.53
C SER A 155 0.09 13.13 -5.33
N ALA A 156 0.51 13.44 -4.10
CA ALA A 156 1.91 13.65 -3.76
C ALA A 156 2.76 12.39 -4.03
N MET A 157 2.24 11.21 -3.69
CA MET A 157 2.92 9.95 -3.93
C MET A 157 3.07 9.67 -5.43
N LYS A 158 2.01 9.93 -6.23
CA LYS A 158 2.06 9.81 -7.69
C LYS A 158 3.13 10.71 -8.29
N ASN A 159 3.21 11.97 -7.84
CA ASN A 159 4.23 12.91 -8.32
C ASN A 159 5.64 12.49 -7.92
N ARG A 160 5.82 11.94 -6.70
CA ARG A 160 7.11 11.41 -6.26
C ARG A 160 7.56 10.17 -7.05
N LEU A 161 6.64 9.33 -7.52
CA LEU A 161 6.96 8.19 -8.38
C LEU A 161 7.21 8.61 -9.82
N ASN A 162 6.52 9.62 -10.32
CA ASN A 162 6.68 10.08 -11.69
C ASN A 162 8.12 10.54 -11.94
N MET A 163 8.75 10.00 -12.96
CA MET A 163 10.17 10.16 -13.32
C MET A 163 11.17 9.59 -12.30
N ALA A 164 10.72 8.81 -11.32
CA ALA A 164 11.63 8.09 -10.44
C ALA A 164 12.26 6.89 -11.17
N THR A 165 13.49 6.57 -10.81
CA THR A 165 14.20 5.38 -11.29
C THR A 165 14.42 4.42 -10.12
N PHE A 166 14.10 3.14 -10.31
CA PHE A 166 14.54 2.08 -9.41
C PHE A 166 15.68 1.30 -10.05
N GLY A 167 16.69 0.97 -9.23
CA GLY A 167 17.73 0.04 -9.63
C GLY A 167 17.25 -1.41 -9.64
N VAL A 168 17.75 -2.19 -10.59
CA VAL A 168 17.52 -3.64 -10.64
C VAL A 168 18.88 -4.31 -10.74
N PHE A 169 19.28 -4.99 -9.67
CA PHE A 169 20.54 -5.74 -9.63
C PHE A 169 20.31 -7.20 -9.96
N GLY A 170 20.77 -7.62 -11.14
CA GLY A 170 20.61 -8.97 -11.66
C GLY A 170 19.27 -9.19 -12.36
N GLY A 171 18.97 -10.45 -12.63
CA GLY A 171 17.74 -10.90 -13.28
C GLY A 171 16.71 -11.42 -12.28
N ARG A 172 15.90 -12.39 -12.73
CA ARG A 172 14.82 -13.00 -11.94
C ARG A 172 15.37 -13.97 -10.90
N GLY A 173 15.15 -13.69 -9.62
CA GLY A 173 15.57 -14.56 -8.51
C GLY A 173 14.72 -15.83 -8.43
N MET A 174 15.37 -16.97 -8.17
CA MET A 174 14.77 -18.30 -7.97
C MET A 174 13.68 -18.72 -8.99
N GLY A 175 13.68 -18.15 -10.20
CA GLY A 175 12.65 -18.40 -11.19
C GLY A 175 11.25 -17.86 -10.81
N GLN A 176 11.14 -16.99 -9.82
CA GLN A 176 9.86 -16.44 -9.35
C GLN A 176 9.14 -15.70 -10.48
N THR A 177 7.95 -16.15 -10.86
CA THR A 177 7.15 -15.52 -11.92
C THR A 177 6.33 -14.34 -11.40
N CYS A 178 5.92 -14.38 -10.13
CA CYS A 178 5.21 -13.29 -9.48
C CYS A 178 6.16 -12.12 -9.21
N GLY A 179 5.73 -10.90 -9.52
CA GLY A 179 6.50 -9.70 -9.26
C GLY A 179 7.51 -9.33 -10.33
N VAL A 180 7.68 -10.13 -11.40
CA VAL A 180 8.50 -9.73 -12.57
C VAL A 180 7.86 -8.53 -13.26
N ALA A 181 8.65 -7.50 -13.55
CA ALA A 181 8.17 -6.29 -14.22
C ALA A 181 8.46 -6.29 -15.74
N ASP A 182 7.52 -5.78 -16.51
CA ASP A 182 7.76 -5.20 -17.83
C ASP A 182 8.11 -3.71 -17.66
N PRO A 183 9.33 -3.26 -18.00
CA PRO A 183 9.70 -1.84 -17.90
C PRO A 183 8.76 -0.90 -18.68
N SER A 184 8.25 -1.33 -19.84
CA SER A 184 7.31 -0.53 -20.63
C SER A 184 5.97 -0.39 -19.92
N GLN A 185 5.52 -1.43 -19.21
CA GLN A 185 4.33 -1.36 -18.37
C GLN A 185 4.55 -0.42 -17.19
N TRP A 186 5.70 -0.51 -16.51
CA TRP A 186 6.02 0.34 -15.37
C TRP A 186 6.10 1.82 -15.73
N MET A 187 6.76 2.14 -16.84
CA MET A 187 6.79 3.50 -17.35
C MET A 187 5.37 4.00 -17.70
N ARG A 188 4.57 3.19 -18.40
CA ARG A 188 3.20 3.57 -18.80
C ARG A 188 2.26 3.78 -17.62
N VAL A 189 2.36 2.92 -16.61
CA VAL A 189 1.42 2.89 -15.49
C VAL A 189 1.85 3.85 -14.39
N PHE A 190 3.13 3.81 -13.99
CA PHE A 190 3.65 4.55 -12.83
C PHE A 190 4.48 5.78 -13.19
N GLY A 191 4.90 5.93 -14.46
CA GLY A 191 5.88 6.94 -14.86
C GLY A 191 7.28 6.64 -14.32
N VAL A 192 7.57 5.39 -14.01
CA VAL A 192 8.80 4.94 -13.33
C VAL A 192 9.71 4.21 -14.31
N ASP A 193 10.99 4.52 -14.25
CA ASP A 193 12.05 3.81 -14.98
C ASP A 193 12.68 2.68 -14.14
N LEU A 194 13.14 1.63 -14.83
CA LEU A 194 13.79 0.46 -14.23
C LEU A 194 15.20 0.30 -14.81
N ASP A 195 16.20 0.81 -14.08
CA ASP A 195 17.59 0.76 -14.48
C ASP A 195 18.18 -0.61 -14.14
N SER A 196 18.16 -1.50 -15.14
CA SER A 196 18.59 -2.88 -15.01
C SER A 196 20.08 -3.05 -15.26
N ARG A 197 20.78 -3.62 -14.27
CA ARG A 197 22.22 -3.86 -14.30
C ARG A 197 22.54 -5.26 -13.81
N ASP A 198 23.61 -5.86 -14.29
CA ASP A 198 24.16 -7.05 -13.66
C ASP A 198 24.79 -6.72 -12.28
N THR A 199 25.26 -7.74 -11.57
CA THR A 199 25.77 -7.60 -10.20
C THR A 199 27.28 -7.31 -10.13
N THR A 200 27.99 -7.31 -11.26
CA THR A 200 29.46 -7.12 -11.32
C THR A 200 29.87 -5.76 -10.77
N GLY A 201 29.16 -4.70 -11.16
CA GLY A 201 29.42 -3.35 -10.68
C GLY A 201 29.23 -3.22 -9.16
N LEU A 202 28.21 -3.90 -8.61
CA LEU A 202 27.95 -3.94 -7.18
C LEU A 202 29.05 -4.70 -6.42
N ILE A 203 29.50 -5.85 -6.95
CA ILE A 203 30.59 -6.63 -6.37
C ILE A 203 31.89 -5.81 -6.32
N ARG A 204 32.20 -5.10 -7.42
CA ARG A 204 33.38 -4.22 -7.48
C ARG A 204 33.28 -3.10 -6.45
N ALA A 205 32.15 -2.41 -6.38
CA ALA A 205 31.92 -1.34 -5.41
C ALA A 205 32.05 -1.83 -3.95
N ALA A 206 31.62 -3.07 -3.65
CA ALA A 206 31.81 -3.67 -2.34
C ALA A 206 33.29 -4.00 -2.03
N GLY A 207 34.06 -4.36 -3.04
CA GLY A 207 35.52 -4.54 -2.95
C GLY A 207 36.27 -3.23 -2.66
N GLU A 208 35.80 -2.13 -3.23
CA GLU A 208 36.40 -0.79 -3.09
C GLU A 208 36.15 -0.13 -1.72
N ILE A 209 35.24 -0.67 -0.90
CA ILE A 209 35.02 -0.17 0.46
C ILE A 209 36.33 -0.27 1.28
N THR A 210 36.76 0.84 1.85
CA THR A 210 38.00 0.89 2.61
C THR A 210 37.85 0.22 3.98
N ALA A 211 38.97 -0.16 4.59
CA ALA A 211 38.97 -0.70 5.95
C ALA A 211 38.47 0.33 6.98
N ALA A 212 38.70 1.63 6.74
CA ALA A 212 38.21 2.70 7.59
C ALA A 212 36.68 2.82 7.53
N GLU A 213 36.09 2.84 6.33
CA GLU A 213 34.64 2.86 6.13
C GLU A 213 33.96 1.64 6.77
N LEU A 214 34.54 0.45 6.57
CA LEU A 214 34.04 -0.78 7.17
C LEU A 214 34.03 -0.71 8.70
N ARG A 215 35.11 -0.24 9.34
CA ARG A 215 35.18 -0.09 10.80
C ARG A 215 34.14 0.91 11.31
N GLY A 216 34.02 2.05 10.64
CA GLY A 216 33.03 3.08 10.99
C GLY A 216 31.60 2.56 10.90
N ALA A 217 31.26 1.93 9.77
CA ALA A 217 29.93 1.34 9.57
C ALA A 217 29.64 0.24 10.58
N ARG A 218 30.59 -0.66 10.85
CA ARG A 218 30.45 -1.70 11.87
C ARG A 218 30.13 -1.12 13.25
N ALA A 219 30.83 -0.07 13.67
CA ALA A 219 30.57 0.59 14.94
C ALA A 219 29.18 1.25 15.00
N SER A 220 28.72 1.85 13.90
CA SER A 220 27.38 2.43 13.81
C SER A 220 26.29 1.36 13.85
N ILE A 221 26.42 0.32 13.02
CA ILE A 221 25.45 -0.77 12.90
C ILE A 221 25.35 -1.58 14.20
N GLN A 222 26.45 -1.74 14.94
CA GLN A 222 26.46 -2.45 16.22
C GLN A 222 25.40 -1.93 17.21
N ARG A 223 25.03 -0.64 17.14
CA ARG A 223 24.00 -0.04 18.00
C ARG A 223 22.60 -0.62 17.78
N LEU A 224 22.37 -1.24 16.62
CA LEU A 224 21.09 -1.86 16.25
C LEU A 224 20.95 -3.31 16.74
N PHE A 225 22.04 -3.90 17.25
CA PHE A 225 22.09 -5.30 17.67
C PHE A 225 22.63 -5.41 19.10
N SER A 226 21.99 -6.23 19.94
CA SER A 226 22.50 -6.50 21.28
C SER A 226 23.73 -7.40 21.29
N GLU A 227 23.78 -8.32 20.35
CA GLU A 227 24.91 -9.22 20.20
C GLU A 227 26.00 -8.55 19.39
N LYS A 228 27.25 -8.82 19.77
CA LYS A 228 28.40 -8.31 19.04
C LYS A 228 28.38 -8.87 17.62
N ILE A 229 28.45 -8.00 16.62
CA ILE A 229 28.55 -8.40 15.22
C ILE A 229 29.82 -9.26 15.08
N PRO A 230 29.72 -10.49 14.55
CA PRO A 230 30.85 -11.40 14.43
C PRO A 230 32.02 -10.76 13.67
N ALA A 231 33.24 -11.05 14.13
CA ALA A 231 34.45 -10.72 13.37
C ALA A 231 34.59 -11.65 12.16
N GLY A 232 35.32 -11.21 11.14
CA GLY A 232 35.73 -12.04 10.02
C GLY A 232 35.02 -11.75 8.70
N LYS A 233 35.50 -12.44 7.66
CA LYS A 233 35.21 -12.12 6.25
C LYS A 233 33.71 -12.12 5.91
N VAL A 234 32.92 -12.99 6.53
CA VAL A 234 31.48 -13.10 6.23
C VAL A 234 30.75 -11.81 6.62
N ALA A 235 30.88 -11.39 7.88
CA ALA A 235 30.25 -10.16 8.36
C ALA A 235 30.83 -8.92 7.66
N ASP A 236 32.13 -8.92 7.36
CA ASP A 236 32.75 -7.83 6.59
C ASP A 236 32.17 -7.71 5.18
N ARG A 237 31.96 -8.84 4.48
CA ARG A 237 31.30 -8.85 3.17
C ARG A 237 29.89 -8.27 3.24
N SER A 238 29.08 -8.67 4.22
CA SER A 238 27.71 -8.16 4.39
C SER A 238 27.67 -6.65 4.66
N ILE A 239 28.56 -6.12 5.50
CA ILE A 239 28.63 -4.67 5.77
C ILE A 239 29.14 -3.91 4.54
N ARG A 240 30.12 -4.44 3.82
CA ARG A 240 30.62 -3.87 2.56
C ARG A 240 29.53 -3.80 1.50
N LEU A 241 28.70 -4.85 1.39
CA LEU A 241 27.59 -4.87 0.46
C LEU A 241 26.56 -3.78 0.77
N TYR A 242 26.20 -3.61 2.05
CA TYR A 242 25.33 -2.51 2.50
C TYR A 242 25.91 -1.13 2.11
N LEU A 243 27.19 -0.89 2.38
CA LEU A 243 27.83 0.37 2.02
C LEU A 243 27.90 0.60 0.51
N ALA A 244 28.18 -0.44 -0.27
CA ALA A 244 28.19 -0.36 -1.73
C ALA A 244 26.79 -0.03 -2.29
N LEU A 245 25.76 -0.69 -1.79
CA LEU A 245 24.37 -0.41 -2.16
C LEU A 245 23.99 1.04 -1.85
N ARG A 246 24.33 1.53 -0.66
CA ARG A 246 24.11 2.94 -0.29
C ARG A 246 24.79 3.90 -1.27
N LYS A 247 26.08 3.69 -1.53
CA LYS A 247 26.84 4.55 -2.46
C LYS A 247 26.25 4.54 -3.87
N ILE A 248 25.82 3.38 -4.36
CA ILE A 248 25.22 3.28 -5.70
C ILE A 248 23.85 3.98 -5.71
N VAL A 249 22.96 3.68 -4.77
CA VAL A 249 21.64 4.32 -4.71
C VAL A 249 21.76 5.84 -4.62
N GLU A 250 22.68 6.36 -3.81
CA GLU A 250 22.94 7.79 -3.69
C GLU A 250 23.53 8.38 -4.97
N ARG A 251 24.54 7.74 -5.56
CA ARG A 251 25.21 8.22 -6.79
C ARG A 251 24.25 8.28 -7.98
N GLU A 252 23.40 7.26 -8.14
CA GLU A 252 22.48 7.15 -9.27
C GLU A 252 21.15 7.89 -9.02
N GLY A 253 20.92 8.38 -7.80
CA GLY A 253 19.66 9.04 -7.43
C GLY A 253 18.45 8.11 -7.46
N TRP A 254 18.65 6.80 -7.27
CA TRP A 254 17.56 5.83 -7.33
C TRP A 254 16.60 5.96 -6.16
N ALA A 255 15.30 5.82 -6.44
CA ALA A 255 14.23 5.85 -5.43
C ALA A 255 14.18 4.59 -4.55
N GLY A 256 14.92 3.55 -4.94
CA GLY A 256 15.00 2.26 -4.30
C GLY A 256 15.62 1.25 -5.26
N TYR A 257 15.68 -0.02 -4.86
CA TYR A 257 16.18 -1.05 -5.76
C TYR A 257 15.61 -2.43 -5.44
N THR A 258 15.61 -3.30 -6.44
CA THR A 258 15.43 -4.74 -6.22
C THR A 258 16.70 -5.49 -6.57
N ILE A 259 16.87 -6.68 -5.99
CA ILE A 259 18.06 -7.50 -6.17
C ILE A 259 17.67 -8.96 -6.37
N GLN A 260 18.28 -9.61 -7.36
CA GLN A 260 18.05 -11.01 -7.70
C GLN A 260 18.30 -11.95 -6.52
N SER A 261 19.25 -11.60 -5.65
CA SER A 261 19.72 -12.42 -4.53
C SER A 261 20.26 -13.79 -4.98
N PHE A 262 19.39 -14.79 -5.14
CA PHE A 262 19.74 -16.17 -5.48
C PHE A 262 18.93 -16.68 -6.69
N PRO A 263 19.53 -17.49 -7.60
CA PRO A 263 20.98 -17.67 -7.76
C PRO A 263 21.64 -16.35 -8.17
N GLY A 264 22.97 -16.26 -8.14
CA GLY A 264 23.72 -15.07 -8.58
C GLY A 264 24.53 -14.43 -7.46
N LEU A 265 24.18 -13.20 -7.03
CA LEU A 265 24.98 -12.48 -6.04
C LEU A 265 25.18 -13.26 -4.74
N GLY A 266 24.19 -14.04 -4.34
CA GLY A 266 24.29 -14.93 -3.19
C GLY A 266 25.35 -16.02 -3.32
N ASP A 267 25.62 -16.48 -4.54
CA ASP A 267 26.64 -17.48 -4.88
C ASP A 267 28.01 -16.83 -5.07
N ASP A 268 28.07 -15.70 -5.78
CA ASP A 268 29.33 -15.01 -6.14
C ASP A 268 29.91 -14.17 -4.99
N TYR A 269 29.02 -13.56 -4.19
CA TYR A 269 29.40 -12.63 -3.13
C TYR A 269 28.91 -13.03 -1.74
N GLY A 270 27.63 -13.31 -1.58
CA GLY A 270 27.05 -13.73 -0.32
C GLY A 270 25.64 -13.21 -0.12
N ALA A 271 25.01 -13.66 0.97
CA ALA A 271 23.62 -13.34 1.28
C ALA A 271 23.38 -11.83 1.36
N THR A 272 22.35 -11.38 0.64
CA THR A 272 21.95 -9.97 0.50
C THR A 272 21.07 -9.49 1.64
N CYS A 273 20.43 -10.43 2.36
CA CYS A 273 19.40 -10.17 3.34
C CYS A 273 19.83 -9.21 4.46
N PHE A 274 21.06 -9.34 4.97
CA PHE A 274 21.60 -8.40 5.96
C PHE A 274 21.70 -6.97 5.42
N ALA A 275 22.19 -6.80 4.19
CA ALA A 275 22.31 -5.49 3.60
C ALA A 275 20.93 -4.89 3.31
N GLN A 276 19.98 -5.70 2.82
CA GLN A 276 18.59 -5.29 2.60
C GLN A 276 17.90 -4.89 3.91
N SER A 277 18.11 -5.62 5.02
CA SER A 277 17.62 -5.25 6.35
C SER A 277 18.02 -3.82 6.75
N LEU A 278 19.30 -3.46 6.53
CA LEU A 278 19.81 -2.14 6.87
C LEU A 278 19.30 -1.07 5.89
N MET A 279 19.15 -1.38 4.60
CA MET A 279 18.55 -0.46 3.64
C MET A 279 17.08 -0.16 3.97
N LEU A 280 16.29 -1.16 4.35
CA LEU A 280 14.91 -0.95 4.82
C LEU A 280 14.87 -0.13 6.11
N ASN A 281 15.80 -0.38 7.03
CA ASN A 281 15.94 0.37 8.27
C ASN A 281 16.25 1.86 8.00
N ASP A 282 17.07 2.11 6.98
CA ASP A 282 17.40 3.44 6.47
C ASP A 282 16.30 4.03 5.57
N ARG A 283 15.11 3.40 5.53
CA ARG A 283 13.93 3.85 4.78
C ARG A 283 14.11 3.85 3.25
N VAL A 284 15.05 3.06 2.74
CA VAL A 284 15.18 2.82 1.29
C VAL A 284 14.24 1.68 0.89
N GLY A 285 13.44 1.92 -0.15
CA GLY A 285 12.56 0.90 -0.71
C GLY A 285 13.37 -0.21 -1.36
N VAL A 286 13.29 -1.43 -0.82
CA VAL A 286 14.00 -2.58 -1.39
C VAL A 286 13.12 -3.82 -1.44
N SER A 287 13.45 -4.72 -2.35
CA SER A 287 12.90 -6.08 -2.36
C SER A 287 13.97 -7.10 -2.77
N THR A 288 13.69 -8.36 -2.46
CA THR A 288 14.52 -9.52 -2.84
C THR A 288 13.96 -10.20 -4.08
N LEU A 289 14.76 -11.07 -4.69
CA LEU A 289 14.39 -11.93 -5.82
C LEU A 289 13.92 -11.21 -7.08
N SER A 290 14.23 -9.92 -7.20
CA SER A 290 13.68 -9.05 -8.24
C SER A 290 12.15 -8.99 -8.23
N ASP A 291 11.55 -8.98 -7.03
CA ASP A 291 10.11 -8.79 -6.85
C ASP A 291 9.74 -7.29 -6.88
N PHE A 292 9.32 -6.82 -8.04
CA PHE A 292 8.98 -5.42 -8.26
C PHE A 292 7.66 -5.01 -7.59
N ASN A 293 6.74 -5.95 -7.36
CA ASN A 293 5.48 -5.66 -6.64
C ASN A 293 5.77 -5.36 -5.17
N THR A 294 6.64 -6.16 -4.55
CA THR A 294 7.13 -5.90 -3.20
C THR A 294 7.89 -4.57 -3.16
N LEU A 295 8.75 -4.30 -4.14
CA LEU A 295 9.51 -3.04 -4.20
C LEU A 295 8.58 -1.81 -4.18
N LEU A 296 7.58 -1.78 -5.07
CA LEU A 296 6.64 -0.66 -5.14
C LEU A 296 5.87 -0.52 -3.83
N THR A 297 5.40 -1.64 -3.26
CA THR A 297 4.63 -1.64 -2.02
C THR A 297 5.47 -1.12 -0.84
N VAL A 298 6.71 -1.58 -0.72
CA VAL A 298 7.65 -1.10 0.30
C VAL A 298 7.94 0.38 0.12
N LYS A 299 8.11 0.86 -1.12
CA LYS A 299 8.31 2.31 -1.38
C LYS A 299 7.09 3.12 -0.96
N LEU A 300 5.89 2.68 -1.33
CA LEU A 300 4.63 3.34 -0.99
C LEU A 300 4.46 3.43 0.53
N LEU A 301 4.56 2.31 1.24
CA LEU A 301 4.46 2.28 2.71
C LEU A 301 5.59 3.07 3.38
N GLY A 302 6.80 3.03 2.83
CA GLY A 302 7.95 3.76 3.34
C GLY A 302 7.80 5.28 3.22
N ASP A 303 7.28 5.77 2.11
CA ASP A 303 7.03 7.21 1.95
C ASP A 303 5.84 7.67 2.78
N MET A 304 4.78 6.86 2.84
CA MET A 304 3.52 7.24 3.50
C MET A 304 3.54 7.04 5.02
N GLY A 305 4.38 6.14 5.53
CA GLY A 305 4.57 5.88 6.95
C GLY A 305 5.74 6.65 7.57
N ASP A 306 5.85 6.54 8.89
CA ASP A 306 6.96 6.99 9.71
C ASP A 306 7.90 5.84 10.13
N GLU A 307 7.42 4.59 10.10
CA GLU A 307 8.20 3.41 10.48
C GLU A 307 8.79 2.64 9.27
N PRO A 308 9.97 1.98 9.44
CA PRO A 308 10.51 1.00 8.49
C PRO A 308 9.48 -0.04 8.06
N VAL A 309 9.61 -0.55 6.83
CA VAL A 309 8.68 -1.56 6.30
C VAL A 309 9.35 -2.93 6.37
N TYR A 310 8.62 -3.90 6.91
CA TYR A 310 8.95 -5.32 6.79
C TYR A 310 8.09 -5.96 5.71
N TYR A 311 8.74 -6.73 4.83
CA TYR A 311 8.08 -7.63 3.90
C TYR A 311 8.52 -9.07 4.20
N GLY A 312 7.64 -10.03 3.92
CA GLY A 312 7.97 -11.44 4.09
C GLY A 312 6.94 -12.36 3.48
N ASP A 313 7.32 -13.61 3.34
CA ASP A 313 6.52 -14.68 2.78
C ASP A 313 5.48 -15.15 3.78
N LEU A 314 4.27 -15.44 3.28
CA LEU A 314 3.25 -16.16 4.04
C LEU A 314 3.64 -17.65 4.10
N GLN A 315 4.49 -18.00 5.06
CA GLN A 315 5.04 -19.35 5.17
C GLN A 315 4.01 -20.38 5.65
N HIS A 316 3.11 -19.98 6.54
CA HIS A 316 2.12 -20.89 7.10
C HIS A 316 0.84 -20.15 7.47
N ILE A 317 -0.31 -20.74 7.15
CA ILE A 317 -1.63 -20.25 7.54
C ILE A 317 -2.28 -21.35 8.36
N ASP A 318 -2.47 -21.10 9.66
CA ASP A 318 -3.22 -21.98 10.55
C ASP A 318 -4.65 -21.46 10.65
N LYS A 319 -5.58 -22.17 10.00
CA LYS A 319 -7.01 -21.80 10.00
C LYS A 319 -7.69 -22.06 11.35
N ALA A 320 -7.20 -23.02 12.14
CA ALA A 320 -7.80 -23.36 13.42
C ALA A 320 -7.49 -22.29 14.47
N SER A 321 -6.24 -21.86 14.56
CA SER A 321 -5.84 -20.74 15.41
C SER A 321 -6.11 -19.37 14.79
N ARG A 322 -6.41 -19.32 13.48
CA ARG A 322 -6.57 -18.09 12.68
C ARG A 322 -5.29 -17.24 12.67
N GLU A 323 -4.14 -17.92 12.57
CA GLU A 323 -2.82 -17.30 12.59
C GLU A 323 -2.12 -17.42 11.23
N VAL A 324 -1.29 -16.42 10.93
CA VAL A 324 -0.44 -16.43 9.75
C VAL A 324 1.00 -16.20 10.18
N LYS A 325 1.90 -17.08 9.74
CA LYS A 325 3.34 -16.95 9.94
C LYS A 325 3.96 -16.25 8.75
N ILE A 326 4.46 -15.04 8.99
CA ILE A 326 5.16 -14.24 7.99
C ILE A 326 6.67 -14.32 8.25
N ILE A 327 7.45 -14.69 7.23
CA ILE A 327 8.91 -14.82 7.34
C ILE A 327 9.60 -14.18 6.15
N GLY A 328 10.57 -13.30 6.38
CA GLY A 328 11.47 -12.83 5.33
C GLY A 328 12.51 -13.90 4.99
N ASP A 329 13.15 -13.77 3.84
CA ASP A 329 14.33 -14.54 3.40
C ASP A 329 15.60 -14.27 4.26
N GLY A 330 15.43 -13.59 5.39
CA GLY A 330 16.45 -13.06 6.28
C GLY A 330 16.44 -11.54 6.37
N ALA A 331 15.78 -10.85 5.43
CA ALA A 331 15.67 -9.39 5.46
C ALA A 331 14.59 -8.96 6.48
N CYS A 332 14.99 -8.14 7.45
CA CYS A 332 14.11 -7.53 8.44
C CYS A 332 14.78 -6.28 9.02
N PRO A 333 14.14 -5.10 9.00
CA PRO A 333 14.71 -3.89 9.58
C PRO A 333 14.92 -4.09 11.10
N PRO A 334 16.16 -4.00 11.63
CA PRO A 334 16.40 -4.20 13.06
C PRO A 334 15.65 -3.20 13.95
N GLY A 335 15.33 -2.00 13.44
CA GLY A 335 14.52 -1.01 14.16
C GLY A 335 13.08 -1.45 14.47
N LEU A 336 12.57 -2.50 13.79
CA LEU A 336 11.27 -3.10 14.10
C LEU A 336 11.34 -4.16 15.21
N ALA A 337 12.52 -4.43 15.76
CA ALA A 337 12.65 -5.34 16.90
C ALA A 337 11.81 -4.84 18.08
N GLY A 338 10.81 -5.64 18.48
CA GLY A 338 9.93 -5.29 19.58
C GLY A 338 10.64 -5.23 20.94
N ARG A 339 9.98 -4.65 21.95
CA ARG A 339 10.49 -4.51 23.33
C ARG A 339 10.71 -5.83 24.08
N LEU A 340 10.40 -6.97 23.46
CA LEU A 340 10.57 -8.32 24.01
C LEU A 340 11.98 -8.87 23.77
N GLY A 341 12.83 -8.12 23.06
CA GLY A 341 14.27 -8.36 22.95
C GLY A 341 14.86 -7.76 21.66
N PRO A 342 16.10 -7.24 21.70
CA PRO A 342 16.81 -6.71 20.54
C PRO A 342 16.99 -7.74 19.41
N ALA A 343 17.13 -7.27 18.16
CA ALA A 343 17.36 -8.13 17.00
C ALA A 343 18.65 -8.97 17.15
N GLY A 344 18.57 -10.27 16.85
CA GLY A 344 19.72 -11.18 16.80
C GLY A 344 20.42 -11.15 15.43
N PHE A 345 21.74 -11.36 15.41
CA PHE A 345 22.52 -11.41 14.17
C PHE A 345 22.46 -12.82 13.54
N PRO A 346 22.05 -12.99 12.27
CA PRO A 346 22.05 -14.32 11.66
C PRO A 346 23.48 -14.80 11.40
N SER A 347 23.84 -15.95 11.97
CA SER A 347 25.13 -16.62 11.79
C SER A 347 24.94 -17.97 11.07
N SER A 348 24.88 -17.99 9.73
CA SER A 348 25.31 -19.10 8.84
C SER A 348 24.76 -18.98 7.41
N SER A 349 25.52 -19.54 6.45
CA SER A 349 25.28 -19.61 5.01
C SER A 349 24.17 -20.58 4.58
N SER A 350 23.09 -20.71 5.36
CA SER A 350 21.95 -21.56 5.01
C SER A 350 20.65 -20.92 5.46
N ALA A 351 19.69 -20.80 4.54
CA ALA A 351 18.35 -20.24 4.74
C ALA A 351 17.49 -21.00 5.78
N SER A 352 18.03 -22.04 6.45
CA SER A 352 17.26 -22.92 7.34
C SER A 352 17.34 -22.56 8.83
N ARG A 353 18.09 -21.53 9.25
CA ARG A 353 18.17 -21.13 10.67
C ARG A 353 18.15 -19.62 10.90
N ALA A 354 17.10 -18.94 10.45
CA ALA A 354 16.73 -17.64 10.98
C ALA A 354 16.14 -17.78 12.40
N LYS A 355 16.98 -17.99 13.40
CA LYS A 355 16.61 -18.08 14.82
C LYS A 355 16.51 -16.72 15.52
N ALA A 356 16.17 -15.66 14.79
CA ALA A 356 16.11 -14.28 15.30
C ALA A 356 14.69 -13.69 15.30
N CYS A 357 13.65 -14.49 15.58
CA CYS A 357 12.28 -13.99 15.77
C CYS A 357 11.51 -14.70 16.90
N TRP A 358 12.20 -15.31 17.87
CA TRP A 358 11.57 -16.20 18.86
C TRP A 358 12.00 -15.89 20.29
N ARG A 359 11.37 -14.88 20.91
CA ARG A 359 11.10 -14.79 22.37
C ARG A 359 9.86 -13.95 22.76
N ALA A 360 8.92 -13.71 21.83
CA ALA A 360 7.68 -12.98 22.14
C ALA A 360 6.48 -13.87 22.54
N TRP A 361 6.60 -15.20 22.43
CA TRP A 361 5.46 -16.11 22.59
C TRP A 361 5.27 -16.68 24.01
N ALA A 362 6.23 -16.49 24.92
CA ALA A 362 6.12 -17.02 26.29
C ALA A 362 5.29 -16.13 27.25
N ALA A 363 5.06 -14.84 26.92
CA ALA A 363 4.42 -13.89 27.83
C ALA A 363 2.90 -13.77 27.65
N ILE A 364 2.34 -14.13 26.48
CA ILE A 364 0.89 -14.04 26.24
C ILE A 364 0.14 -15.25 26.82
N LYS A 365 0.79 -16.43 26.95
CA LYS A 365 0.23 -17.58 27.68
C LYS A 365 0.33 -17.47 29.20
N ALA A 366 1.23 -16.63 29.72
CA ALA A 366 1.42 -16.46 31.17
C ALA A 366 0.39 -15.49 31.79
N ASN A 367 -0.19 -14.57 31.00
CA ASN A 367 -1.21 -13.63 31.47
C ASN A 367 -2.67 -14.11 31.27
N SER A 368 -2.88 -15.32 30.77
CA SER A 368 -4.21 -15.93 30.65
C SER A 368 -4.50 -17.02 31.69
N ASN A 369 -3.57 -17.32 32.61
CA ASN A 369 -3.70 -18.40 33.61
C ASN A 369 -3.47 -17.93 35.06
N SER A 370 -3.90 -16.72 35.41
CA SER A 370 -3.95 -16.26 36.81
C SER A 370 -5.39 -15.89 37.21
N CYS A 371 -6.28 -16.87 37.21
CA CYS A 371 -7.56 -16.82 37.92
C CYS A 371 -8.06 -18.25 38.13
N SER A 372 -7.68 -18.84 39.26
CA SER A 372 -8.42 -19.81 40.10
C SER A 372 -7.45 -20.80 40.76
N ALA A 373 -7.10 -20.47 42.00
CA ALA A 373 -6.62 -21.45 42.96
C ALA A 373 -7.84 -22.08 43.65
N ALA A 374 -7.96 -23.41 43.56
CA ALA A 374 -8.60 -24.25 44.56
C ALA A 374 -8.08 -25.69 44.39
N ALA A 375 -7.24 -26.13 45.33
CA ALA A 375 -6.91 -27.54 45.55
C ALA A 375 -7.97 -28.15 46.52
N PRO A 376 -8.13 -29.49 46.67
CA PRO A 376 -7.06 -30.32 47.27
C PRO A 376 -6.95 -31.81 46.83
N CYS A 377 -5.75 -32.35 47.13
CA CYS A 377 -5.39 -33.70 47.61
C CYS A 377 -5.74 -35.01 46.84
N SER A 378 -4.70 -35.75 46.38
CA SER A 378 -4.15 -36.98 47.03
C SER A 378 -3.20 -37.77 46.10
N SER A 379 -2.18 -38.40 46.69
CA SER A 379 -1.01 -39.13 46.14
C SER A 379 -1.25 -40.67 45.98
N PRO A 380 -0.27 -41.58 45.66
CA PRO A 380 0.95 -41.55 44.79
C PRO A 380 1.22 -42.81 43.88
N ARG A 381 2.04 -42.64 42.81
CA ARG A 381 3.05 -43.59 42.16
C ARG A 381 2.62 -44.97 41.56
N PRO A 382 3.46 -45.71 40.77
CA PRO A 382 4.72 -45.40 40.02
C PRO A 382 4.80 -45.93 38.53
N LYS A 383 5.93 -45.60 37.86
CA LYS A 383 6.56 -46.09 36.57
C LYS A 383 6.68 -47.64 36.45
N PRO A 384 7.14 -48.32 35.33
CA PRO A 384 8.19 -47.89 34.36
C PRO A 384 8.26 -48.48 32.90
N CYS A 385 9.25 -47.95 32.14
CA CYS A 385 10.20 -48.57 31.17
C CYS A 385 9.79 -49.42 29.94
N ALA A 386 10.37 -49.07 28.77
CA ALA A 386 11.27 -49.89 27.89
C ALA A 386 11.32 -49.27 26.47
N ARG A 387 12.49 -48.90 25.90
CA ARG A 387 13.39 -49.69 25.00
C ARG A 387 12.68 -50.23 23.75
N ALA A 388 13.24 -50.30 22.54
CA ALA A 388 14.51 -49.93 21.92
C ALA A 388 14.41 -50.28 20.41
N CYS A 389 15.30 -49.72 19.58
CA CYS A 389 15.91 -50.34 18.37
C CYS A 389 14.97 -50.82 17.23
N SER A 390 15.34 -50.84 15.94
CA SER A 390 16.53 -50.51 15.17
C SER A 390 16.20 -50.87 13.71
N SER A 391 16.94 -50.27 12.76
CA SER A 391 17.41 -50.87 11.48
C SER A 391 16.38 -51.40 10.46
N ALA A 392 16.60 -51.42 9.16
CA ALA A 392 17.59 -50.91 8.21
C ALA A 392 17.14 -51.45 6.83
N ALA A 393 17.75 -50.92 5.76
CA ALA A 393 17.98 -51.61 4.48
C ALA A 393 16.74 -51.85 3.58
N SER A 394 16.78 -51.78 2.25
CA SER A 394 17.85 -51.52 1.28
C SER A 394 17.28 -51.59 -0.15
N ARG A 395 18.04 -51.01 -1.10
CA ARG A 395 18.28 -51.50 -2.49
C ARG A 395 17.09 -51.49 -3.48
N SER A 396 17.10 -50.66 -4.53
CA SER A 396 17.94 -50.59 -5.75
C SER A 396 17.34 -51.34 -6.94
N GLY A 397 17.24 -50.67 -8.10
CA GLY A 397 17.54 -51.30 -9.39
C GLY A 397 16.60 -51.06 -10.58
N ARG A 398 17.14 -50.28 -11.54
CA ARG A 398 17.10 -50.47 -13.02
C ARG A 398 15.90 -50.00 -13.87
N THR A 399 16.23 -49.02 -14.72
CA THR A 399 15.83 -48.69 -16.12
C THR A 399 15.92 -49.89 -17.10
N PRO A 400 15.46 -49.86 -18.40
CA PRO A 400 15.55 -48.72 -19.35
C PRO A 400 14.57 -48.58 -20.55
N SER A 401 14.78 -47.47 -21.31
CA SER A 401 14.48 -47.21 -22.76
C SER A 401 12.99 -47.12 -23.17
N SER A 402 12.51 -46.32 -24.12
CA SER A 402 12.94 -45.69 -25.39
C SER A 402 11.96 -44.51 -25.66
N GLY A 403 12.15 -43.44 -26.45
CA GLY A 403 12.58 -43.32 -27.86
C GLY A 403 11.40 -42.75 -28.70
N CYS A 404 11.67 -41.68 -29.50
CA CYS A 404 10.87 -41.11 -30.62
C CYS A 404 9.89 -39.93 -30.42
N THR A 405 10.35 -38.75 -30.84
CA THR A 405 9.64 -37.66 -31.57
C THR A 405 9.15 -38.14 -32.97
N PRO A 406 8.29 -37.45 -33.78
CA PRO A 406 8.36 -36.01 -34.08
C PRO A 406 7.06 -35.23 -34.48
N THR A 407 7.27 -33.92 -34.72
CA THR A 407 6.72 -33.04 -35.79
C THR A 407 5.46 -32.17 -35.63
N ARG A 408 5.69 -30.90 -36.02
CA ARG A 408 4.84 -29.73 -36.28
C ARG A 408 3.92 -29.87 -37.51
N THR A 409 2.82 -29.10 -37.50
CA THR A 409 2.31 -28.11 -38.51
C THR A 409 0.90 -27.64 -38.07
N ARG A 410 0.19 -26.68 -38.66
CA ARG A 410 0.32 -25.24 -38.98
C ARG A 410 -1.08 -24.83 -39.55
N SER A 411 -1.53 -23.58 -39.36
CA SER A 411 -2.66 -22.90 -40.05
C SER A 411 -4.09 -23.39 -39.68
N SER A 412 -5.21 -22.65 -39.72
CA SER A 412 -5.66 -21.40 -40.38
C SER A 412 -6.99 -20.91 -39.75
N ARG A 413 -7.29 -19.59 -39.86
CA ARG A 413 -8.62 -18.91 -39.72
C ARG A 413 -9.46 -19.05 -41.03
N PRO A 414 -10.67 -18.45 -41.27
CA PRO A 414 -11.70 -17.72 -40.45
C PRO A 414 -13.20 -18.05 -40.82
N GLY A 415 -14.18 -17.33 -40.24
CA GLY A 415 -15.56 -17.13 -40.77
C GLY A 415 -16.63 -16.91 -39.66
N THR A 416 -17.23 -15.72 -39.47
CA THR A 416 -18.59 -15.25 -39.92
C THR A 416 -19.73 -16.22 -39.53
N THR A 417 -20.87 -15.87 -38.90
CA THR A 417 -21.82 -14.73 -39.02
C THR A 417 -23.01 -14.94 -38.04
N ASN A 418 -23.84 -13.90 -37.87
CA ASN A 418 -25.28 -13.88 -37.50
C ASN A 418 -25.73 -13.56 -36.05
N THR A 419 -26.38 -12.40 -35.94
CA THR A 419 -27.46 -11.93 -35.02
C THR A 419 -28.71 -12.84 -35.09
N PRO A 420 -29.74 -12.79 -34.19
CA PRO A 420 -30.49 -11.57 -33.82
C PRO A 420 -31.11 -11.45 -32.39
N ALA A 421 -31.35 -10.18 -32.02
CA ALA A 421 -32.55 -9.54 -31.42
C ALA A 421 -33.36 -10.10 -30.21
N SER A 422 -33.94 -9.10 -29.51
CA SER A 422 -35.02 -9.11 -28.49
C SER A 422 -34.56 -9.32 -27.04
N ALA A 423 -35.08 -8.66 -26.00
CA ALA A 423 -36.26 -7.81 -25.84
C ALA A 423 -36.07 -6.82 -24.67
N THR A 424 -36.77 -5.69 -24.77
CA THR A 424 -37.07 -4.71 -23.72
C THR A 424 -37.92 -5.29 -22.59
N ALA A 425 -37.61 -4.93 -21.33
CA ALA A 425 -38.60 -4.78 -20.26
C ALA A 425 -38.16 -3.72 -19.23
N ARG A 426 -38.94 -2.65 -19.14
CA ARG A 426 -39.13 -1.78 -17.95
C ARG A 426 -39.88 -2.65 -16.90
N THR A 427 -39.90 -2.45 -15.58
CA THR A 427 -39.88 -1.27 -14.71
C THR A 427 -39.92 -1.76 -13.23
N CYS A 428 -39.83 -0.82 -12.30
CA CYS A 428 -40.37 -0.83 -10.92
C CYS A 428 -39.45 -1.20 -9.74
N THR A 429 -38.99 -0.10 -9.14
CA THR A 429 -38.77 0.17 -7.71
C THR A 429 -39.89 -0.33 -6.80
N THR A 430 -39.52 -0.86 -5.63
CA THR A 430 -40.27 -0.74 -4.37
C THR A 430 -39.32 -0.61 -3.18
N SER A 431 -39.61 0.40 -2.37
CA SER A 431 -39.01 0.76 -1.09
C SER A 431 -39.55 -0.09 0.06
N TRP A 432 -38.69 -0.48 1.02
CA TRP A 432 -39.13 -0.90 2.35
C TRP A 432 -38.29 -0.22 3.44
N SER A 433 -38.98 0.61 4.23
CA SER A 433 -38.54 1.26 5.46
C SER A 433 -38.92 0.39 6.65
N HIS A 434 -38.01 0.07 7.56
CA HIS A 434 -38.36 -0.41 8.91
C HIS A 434 -37.49 0.28 9.97
N SER A 435 -38.16 1.03 10.83
CA SER A 435 -37.71 1.52 12.12
C SER A 435 -37.97 0.45 13.19
N ALA A 436 -36.99 0.14 14.02
CA ALA A 436 -37.24 -0.48 15.34
C ALA A 436 -36.10 -0.18 16.31
N SER A 437 -36.46 0.48 17.40
CA SER A 437 -35.69 0.79 18.60
C SER A 437 -35.59 -0.40 19.56
N ARG A 438 -34.44 -0.59 20.26
CA ARG A 438 -34.28 -1.03 21.69
C ARG A 438 -32.79 -1.34 22.06
N PRO A 439 -32.40 -1.52 23.34
CA PRO A 439 -31.76 -0.50 24.19
C PRO A 439 -30.32 -0.86 24.64
N ALA A 440 -29.74 0.04 25.44
CA ALA A 440 -28.38 0.05 25.97
C ALA A 440 -28.02 -1.10 26.94
N SER A 441 -26.79 -1.60 26.83
CA SER A 441 -25.73 -1.63 27.87
C SER A 441 -24.75 -2.80 27.66
N ALA A 442 -23.47 -2.51 27.36
CA ALA A 442 -22.30 -3.36 27.66
C ALA A 442 -20.98 -2.65 27.26
N PRO A 443 -19.84 -2.97 27.91
CA PRO A 443 -18.78 -2.00 28.20
C PRO A 443 -17.68 -1.88 27.13
N SER A 444 -16.99 -0.74 27.23
CA SER A 444 -15.79 -0.26 26.52
C SER A 444 -14.88 -1.34 25.92
N ARG A 445 -14.76 -1.32 24.58
CA ARG A 445 -13.64 -1.93 23.85
C ARG A 445 -12.84 -0.84 23.13
N CYS A 446 -11.60 -0.64 23.60
CA CYS A 446 -10.54 -0.03 22.81
C CYS A 446 -10.35 -0.82 21.51
N ARG A 447 -10.50 -0.17 20.35
CA ARG A 447 -9.88 -0.55 19.06
C ARG A 447 -10.19 0.49 17.97
N GLY A 448 -9.15 0.84 17.22
CA GLY A 448 -9.30 1.02 15.77
C GLY A 448 -9.19 2.44 15.22
N GLU A 449 -8.06 3.14 15.39
CA GLU A 449 -7.80 4.39 14.64
C GLU A 449 -6.77 4.25 13.50
N VAL A 450 -6.02 3.14 13.40
CA VAL A 450 -4.91 3.06 12.41
C VAL A 450 -5.31 2.40 11.07
N LEU A 451 -6.33 1.54 11.04
CA LEU A 451 -6.72 0.81 9.81
C LEU A 451 -7.65 1.60 8.87
N GLY A 452 -8.37 2.60 9.38
CA GLY A 452 -9.32 3.38 8.58
C GLY A 452 -8.63 4.32 7.60
N PHE A 453 -7.55 4.97 8.04
CA PHE A 453 -6.87 6.01 7.26
C PHE A 453 -6.12 5.43 6.04
N GLU A 454 -5.39 4.33 6.19
CA GLU A 454 -4.61 3.72 5.10
C GLU A 454 -5.50 3.11 4.00
N PHE A 455 -6.69 2.63 4.35
CA PHE A 455 -7.67 2.12 3.38
C PHE A 455 -8.14 3.21 2.40
N TRP A 456 -8.38 4.44 2.88
CA TRP A 456 -8.77 5.56 2.02
C TRP A 456 -7.66 5.99 1.06
N VAL A 457 -6.39 5.90 1.48
CA VAL A 457 -5.25 6.25 0.63
C VAL A 457 -5.10 5.27 -0.52
N LEU A 458 -5.18 3.96 -0.23
CA LEU A 458 -5.14 2.90 -1.26
C LEU A 458 -6.35 2.99 -2.20
N SER A 459 -7.54 3.29 -1.70
CA SER A 459 -8.73 3.51 -2.54
C SER A 459 -8.59 4.76 -3.43
N SER A 460 -8.00 5.83 -2.91
CA SER A 460 -7.79 7.08 -3.68
C SER A 460 -6.78 6.89 -4.80
N LEU A 461 -5.76 6.03 -4.62
CA LEU A 461 -4.83 5.67 -5.69
C LEU A 461 -5.53 4.92 -6.85
N LEU A 462 -6.57 4.13 -6.55
CA LEU A 462 -7.40 3.47 -7.57
C LEU A 462 -8.27 4.48 -8.34
N ASP A 463 -8.86 5.45 -7.65
CA ASP A 463 -9.71 6.51 -8.26
C ASP A 463 -8.90 7.48 -9.16
N ILE A 464 -7.60 7.64 -8.91
CA ILE A 464 -6.70 8.58 -9.64
C ILE A 464 -5.98 7.92 -10.84
N GLY A 465 -6.31 6.65 -11.18
CA GLY A 465 -5.95 6.04 -12.46
C GLY A 465 -5.14 4.74 -12.41
N TYR A 466 -4.90 4.14 -11.24
CA TYR A 466 -4.27 2.81 -11.16
C TYR A 466 -5.34 1.72 -11.17
N SER A 467 -5.81 1.30 -12.35
CA SER A 467 -6.86 0.27 -12.47
C SER A 467 -6.36 -1.06 -13.06
N ILE A 468 -6.97 -2.14 -12.55
CA ILE A 468 -6.98 -3.56 -12.94
C ILE A 468 -6.16 -4.51 -12.03
N ALA A 469 -4.90 -4.24 -11.71
CA ALA A 469 -4.09 -5.21 -10.95
C ALA A 469 -4.39 -5.21 -9.43
N LEU A 470 -4.39 -4.03 -8.79
CA LEU A 470 -4.62 -3.87 -7.36
C LEU A 470 -6.09 -4.10 -6.96
N SER A 471 -7.04 -3.74 -7.83
CA SER A 471 -8.47 -3.97 -7.59
C SER A 471 -8.81 -5.45 -7.57
N ARG A 472 -8.25 -6.25 -8.49
CA ARG A 472 -8.48 -7.71 -8.56
C ARG A 472 -7.95 -8.45 -7.33
N VAL A 473 -6.74 -8.14 -6.86
CA VAL A 473 -6.18 -8.78 -5.65
C VAL A 473 -7.00 -8.46 -4.41
N ASN A 474 -7.45 -7.21 -4.24
CA ASN A 474 -8.31 -6.81 -3.11
C ASN A 474 -9.74 -7.34 -3.22
N GLU A 475 -10.25 -7.53 -4.43
CA GLU A 475 -11.56 -8.14 -4.68
C GLU A 475 -11.51 -9.66 -4.46
N GLU A 476 -10.40 -10.31 -4.78
CA GLU A 476 -10.17 -11.73 -4.55
C GLU A 476 -9.99 -12.05 -3.06
N ILE A 477 -9.25 -11.24 -2.31
CA ILE A 477 -9.17 -11.32 -0.84
C ILE A 477 -10.53 -11.07 -0.20
N ARG A 478 -11.30 -10.05 -0.66
CA ARG A 478 -12.67 -9.82 -0.20
C ARG A 478 -13.61 -10.98 -0.55
N ASN A 479 -13.44 -11.61 -1.71
CA ASN A 479 -14.24 -12.76 -2.14
C ASN A 479 -13.85 -14.05 -1.43
N ILE A 480 -12.61 -14.21 -0.97
CA ILE A 480 -12.18 -15.30 -0.09
C ILE A 480 -12.85 -15.15 1.28
N TRP A 481 -12.83 -13.93 1.85
CA TRP A 481 -13.49 -13.65 3.13
C TRP A 481 -15.02 -13.77 3.06
N LYS A 482 -15.66 -13.24 2.01
CA LYS A 482 -17.11 -13.40 1.80
C LYS A 482 -17.51 -14.86 1.62
N ARG A 483 -16.75 -15.66 0.87
CA ARG A 483 -17.06 -17.09 0.66
C ARG A 483 -16.96 -17.90 1.96
N GLU A 484 -16.04 -17.56 2.87
CA GLU A 484 -15.94 -18.23 4.17
C GLU A 484 -17.05 -17.78 5.15
N GLU A 485 -17.54 -16.53 5.09
CA GLU A 485 -18.74 -16.09 5.83
C GLU A 485 -20.02 -16.80 5.35
N THR A 486 -20.24 -16.93 4.04
CA THR A 486 -21.42 -17.63 3.52
C THR A 486 -21.37 -19.13 3.82
N ALA A 487 -20.18 -19.74 3.87
CA ALA A 487 -20.02 -21.14 4.28
C ALA A 487 -20.34 -21.34 5.78
N GLY A 488 -19.96 -20.38 6.64
CA GLY A 488 -20.33 -20.38 8.05
C GLY A 488 -21.82 -20.20 8.29
N ILE A 489 -22.49 -19.34 7.51
CA ILE A 489 -23.94 -19.12 7.58
C ILE A 489 -24.71 -20.33 7.02
N SER A 490 -24.24 -20.97 5.95
CA SER A 490 -24.87 -22.16 5.39
C SER A 490 -24.73 -23.39 6.30
N PHE A 491 -23.66 -23.47 7.12
CA PHE A 491 -23.50 -24.49 8.15
C PHE A 491 -24.36 -24.24 9.40
N LEU A 492 -24.70 -22.99 9.68
CA LEU A 492 -25.64 -22.62 10.76
C LEU A 492 -27.10 -22.83 10.36
N ILE A 493 -27.45 -22.58 9.09
CA ILE A 493 -28.82 -22.79 8.57
C ILE A 493 -29.14 -24.28 8.40
N SER A 494 -28.17 -25.13 8.05
CA SER A 494 -28.42 -26.59 7.94
C SER A 494 -28.56 -27.31 9.29
N LYS A 495 -28.20 -26.66 10.41
CA LYS A 495 -28.39 -27.19 11.78
C LYS A 495 -29.61 -26.65 12.50
N LEU A 496 -30.41 -25.79 11.89
CA LEU A 496 -31.60 -25.18 12.50
C LEU A 496 -32.86 -25.46 11.66
N SER A 497 -33.44 -26.67 11.80
CA SER A 497 -34.88 -27.01 11.74
C SER A 497 -35.01 -28.56 11.72
N PRO A 498 -36.00 -29.24 12.36
CA PRO A 498 -37.38 -28.78 12.63
C PRO A 498 -37.89 -29.12 14.05
N ALA A 499 -38.06 -28.10 14.89
CA ALA A 499 -38.83 -28.22 16.13
C ALA A 499 -39.36 -26.85 16.57
N CYS A 500 -40.31 -26.30 15.82
CA CYS A 500 -41.35 -25.37 16.32
C CYS A 500 -42.30 -25.01 15.17
N VAL A 501 -42.99 -26.01 14.64
CA VAL A 501 -44.31 -25.81 14.05
C VAL A 501 -45.30 -26.02 15.19
N LYS A 502 -45.80 -24.93 15.80
CA LYS A 502 -47.13 -24.85 16.41
C LYS A 502 -47.40 -23.48 17.07
N LYS A 503 -48.49 -22.87 16.59
CA LYS A 503 -49.39 -21.88 17.22
C LYS A 503 -48.95 -20.42 17.28
N GLY A 504 -49.81 -19.57 16.72
CA GLY A 504 -49.94 -18.13 17.00
C GLY A 504 -50.00 -17.31 15.76
#